data_AF-A0A2D4KTG7-F1
#
_entry.id   AF-A0A2D4KTG7-F1
#
_cell.length_a   1.000
_cell.length_b   1.000
_cell.length_c   1.000
_cell.angle_alpha   90.00
_cell.angle_beta   90.00
_cell.angle_gamma   90.00
#
_symmetry.space_group_name_H-M   'P 1'
#
loop_
_entity.id
_entity.type
_entity.pdbx_description
1 polymer ?
#
loop_
_entity_poly.entity_id
_entity_poly.type
_entity_poly.pdbx_seq_one_letter_code
_entity_poly.pdbx_strand_id
1 'polypeptide(L)'
;MLLATKQICKEFTDLLAQDRSPLGNSRPTPILEPGIQSCLTHFNLISHGFGSPAVCAAVTALQNYLTEALKAMDKMYLSNNPNSHTDNSTKSGDKEEKHRK
;
A
#
# COMPACT_ATOMS: atom_id res chain seq x y z
N MET A 1 2.94 3.25 -13.92
CA MET A 1 2.17 2.02 -13.63
C MET A 1 1.85 1.90 -12.14
N LEU A 2 2.83 1.85 -11.22
CA LEU A 2 2.55 1.70 -9.76
C LEU A 2 1.61 2.76 -9.15
N LEU A 3 1.74 4.03 -9.54
CA LEU A 3 0.86 5.10 -9.05
C LEU A 3 -0.60 4.87 -9.46
N ALA A 4 -0.83 4.41 -10.69
CA ALA A 4 -2.16 4.06 -11.18
C ALA A 4 -2.73 2.85 -10.43
N THR A 5 -1.91 1.82 -10.18
CA THR A 5 -2.32 0.67 -9.37
C THR A 5 -2.74 1.09 -7.96
N LYS A 6 -1.96 1.97 -7.32
CA LYS A 6 -2.29 2.49 -5.99
C LYS A 6 -3.64 3.23 -5.99
N GLN A 7 -3.93 3.99 -7.04
CA GLN A 7 -5.21 4.68 -7.20
C GLN A 7 -6.38 3.70 -7.37
N ILE A 8 -6.22 2.67 -8.20
CA ILE A 8 -7.25 1.63 -8.39
C ILE A 8 -7.53 0.88 -7.08
N CYS A 9 -6.51 0.56 -6.27
CA CYS A 9 -6.70 -0.06 -4.95
C CYS A 9 -7.56 0.80 -4.03
N LYS A 10 -7.40 2.12 -4.08
CA LYS A 10 -8.21 3.05 -3.30
C LYS A 10 -9.66 3.06 -3.77
N GLU A 11 -9.88 3.24 -5.08
CA GLU A 11 -11.24 3.23 -5.65
C GLU A 11 -11.99 1.93 -5.38
N PHE A 12 -11.28 0.80 -5.43
CA PHE A 12 -11.86 -0.49 -5.09
C PHE A 12 -12.25 -0.58 -3.60
N THR A 13 -11.43 -0.06 -2.71
CA THR A 13 -11.74 -0.01 -1.26
C THR A 13 -12.95 0.91 -0.99
N ASP A 14 -13.02 2.05 -1.68
CA ASP A 14 -14.14 3.00 -1.59
C ASP A 14 -15.45 2.38 -2.15
N LEU A 15 -15.37 1.54 -3.18
CA LEU A 15 -16.50 0.76 -3.68
C LEU A 15 -16.98 -0.27 -2.65
N LEU A 16 -16.07 -1.00 -2.02
CA LEU A 16 -16.42 -1.96 -0.96
C LEU A 16 -17.05 -1.27 0.27
N ALA A 17 -16.62 -0.04 0.60
CA ALA A 17 -17.21 0.75 1.68
C ALA A 17 -18.66 1.23 1.37
N GLN A 18 -19.02 1.29 0.10
CA GLN A 18 -20.37 1.64 -0.37
C GLN A 18 -21.30 0.43 -0.43
N ASP A 19 -20.82 -0.77 -0.16
CA ASP A 19 -21.64 -1.96 -0.13
C ASP A 19 -22.78 -1.82 0.91
N ARG A 20 -24.01 -2.02 0.44
CA ARG A 20 -25.24 -2.02 1.25
C ARG A 20 -25.92 -3.39 1.18
N SER A 21 -25.15 -4.46 1.32
CA SER A 21 -25.68 -5.80 1.42
C SER A 21 -26.53 -5.96 2.69
N PRO A 22 -27.75 -6.54 2.63
CA PRO A 22 -28.57 -6.81 3.79
C PRO A 22 -27.96 -7.94 4.63
N LEU A 23 -27.21 -7.57 5.67
CA LEU A 23 -26.61 -8.52 6.61
C LEU A 23 -27.40 -8.56 7.92
N GLY A 24 -27.67 -9.77 8.42
CA GLY A 24 -28.52 -9.97 9.61
C GLY A 24 -29.93 -9.39 9.41
N ASN A 25 -30.37 -8.54 10.33
CA ASN A 25 -31.67 -7.86 10.23
C ASN A 25 -31.58 -6.48 9.54
N SER A 26 -30.42 -6.06 9.04
CA SER A 26 -30.27 -4.79 8.35
C SER A 26 -30.89 -4.84 6.95
N ARG A 27 -31.58 -3.76 6.54
CA ARG A 27 -32.15 -3.59 5.20
C ARG A 27 -31.80 -2.19 4.67
N PRO A 28 -30.50 -1.92 4.44
CA PRO A 28 -30.09 -0.63 3.91
C PRO A 28 -30.59 -0.44 2.47
N THR A 29 -30.86 0.80 2.10
CA THR A 29 -31.21 1.16 0.71
C THR A 29 -29.96 1.00 -0.18
N PRO A 30 -30.04 0.24 -1.28
CA PRO A 30 -28.94 0.15 -2.24
C PRO A 30 -28.56 1.53 -2.80
N ILE A 31 -27.26 1.79 -2.92
CA ILE A 31 -26.71 3.03 -3.53
C ILE A 31 -25.87 2.75 -4.76
N LEU A 32 -25.36 1.52 -4.90
CA LEU A 32 -24.62 1.05 -6.06
C LEU A 32 -25.57 0.61 -7.17
N GLU A 33 -25.03 0.54 -8.39
CA GLU A 33 -25.74 -0.02 -9.55
C GLU A 33 -26.22 -1.46 -9.24
N PRO A 34 -27.44 -1.85 -9.63
CA PRO A 34 -28.03 -3.16 -9.29
C PRO A 34 -27.13 -4.37 -9.57
N GLY A 35 -26.43 -4.40 -10.71
CA GLY A 35 -25.48 -5.47 -11.04
C GLY A 35 -24.32 -5.55 -10.05
N ILE A 36 -23.69 -4.41 -9.75
CA ILE A 36 -22.58 -4.33 -8.77
C ILE A 36 -23.06 -4.76 -7.37
N GLN A 37 -24.17 -4.21 -6.90
CA GLN A 37 -24.69 -4.53 -5.56
C GLN A 37 -25.09 -6.00 -5.46
N SER A 38 -25.64 -6.59 -6.52
CA SER A 38 -26.00 -8.01 -6.56
C SER A 38 -24.77 -8.91 -6.39
N CYS A 39 -23.68 -8.62 -7.10
CA CYS A 39 -22.43 -9.36 -6.97
C CYS A 39 -21.83 -9.26 -5.55
N LEU A 40 -21.80 -8.05 -4.96
CA LEU A 40 -21.30 -7.85 -3.60
C LEU A 40 -22.20 -8.53 -2.55
N THR A 41 -23.52 -8.47 -2.73
CA THR A 41 -24.47 -9.17 -1.85
C THR A 41 -24.26 -10.67 -1.89
N HIS A 42 -24.10 -11.24 -3.08
CA HIS A 42 -23.81 -12.67 -3.23
C HIS A 42 -22.50 -13.06 -2.53
N PHE A 43 -21.44 -12.29 -2.76
CA PHE A 43 -20.15 -12.49 -2.11
C PHE A 43 -20.24 -12.43 -0.58
N ASN A 44 -20.95 -11.44 -0.04
CA ASN A 44 -21.14 -11.31 1.41
C ASN A 44 -22.02 -12.42 1.99
N LEU A 45 -23.03 -12.92 1.27
CA LEU A 45 -23.84 -14.05 1.73
C LEU A 45 -23.00 -15.33 1.83
N ILE A 46 -22.15 -15.61 0.84
CA ILE A 46 -21.25 -16.78 0.84
C ILE A 46 -20.16 -16.65 1.90
N SER A 47 -19.59 -15.46 2.04
CA SER A 47 -18.54 -15.16 3.02
C SER A 47 -19.09 -14.74 4.38
N HIS A 48 -20.37 -14.98 4.68
CA HIS A 48 -21.00 -14.64 5.97
C HIS A 48 -20.72 -13.19 6.46
N GLY A 49 -20.58 -12.24 5.54
CA GLY A 49 -20.32 -10.84 5.83
C GLY A 49 -18.86 -10.48 6.18
N PHE A 50 -17.95 -11.46 6.26
CA PHE A 50 -16.52 -11.17 6.56
C PHE A 50 -15.67 -10.97 5.29
N GLY A 51 -16.19 -11.32 4.11
CA GLY A 51 -15.43 -11.25 2.86
C GLY A 51 -14.95 -9.84 2.53
N SER A 52 -15.86 -8.85 2.57
CA SER A 52 -15.51 -7.45 2.27
C SER A 52 -14.45 -6.89 3.24
N PRO A 53 -14.57 -7.06 4.57
CA PRO A 53 -13.49 -6.74 5.51
C PRO A 53 -12.15 -7.44 5.22
N ALA A 54 -12.18 -8.73 4.86
CA ALA A 54 -10.97 -9.48 4.55
C ALA A 54 -10.26 -8.95 3.29
N VAL A 55 -11.03 -8.62 2.25
CA VAL A 55 -10.50 -8.00 1.02
C VAL A 55 -9.93 -6.61 1.32
N CYS A 56 -10.62 -5.78 2.10
CA CYS A 56 -10.10 -4.46 2.51
C CYS A 56 -8.76 -4.57 3.25
N ALA A 57 -8.61 -5.56 4.15
CA ALA A 57 -7.35 -5.80 4.84
C ALA A 57 -6.21 -6.19 3.88
N ALA A 58 -6.48 -7.10 2.94
CA ALA A 58 -5.51 -7.50 1.92
C ALA A 58 -5.10 -6.33 1.01
N VAL A 59 -6.06 -5.51 0.57
CA VAL A 59 -5.80 -4.32 -0.25
C VAL A 59 -5.02 -3.27 0.54
N THR A 60 -5.23 -3.16 1.84
CA THR A 60 -4.44 -2.26 2.71
C THR A 60 -2.96 -2.69 2.75
N ALA A 61 -2.70 -3.99 2.92
CA ALA A 61 -1.33 -4.51 2.85
C ALA A 61 -0.69 -4.24 1.48
N LEU A 62 -1.44 -4.43 0.40
CA LEU A 62 -0.99 -4.11 -0.96
C LEU A 62 -0.69 -2.62 -1.14
N GLN A 63 -1.53 -1.71 -0.64
CA GLN A 63 -1.29 -0.27 -0.70
C GLN A 63 -0.02 0.15 0.04
N ASN A 64 0.27 -0.49 1.18
CA ASN A 64 1.52 -0.28 1.92
C ASN A 64 2.73 -0.72 1.09
N TYR A 65 2.68 -1.92 0.52
CA TYR A 65 3.71 -2.42 -0.38
C TYR A 65 3.96 -1.47 -1.58
N LEU A 66 2.90 -1.04 -2.26
CA LEU A 66 3.02 -0.11 -3.39
C LEU A 66 3.65 1.23 -2.99
N THR A 67 3.34 1.69 -1.77
CA THR A 67 3.93 2.92 -1.22
C THR A 67 5.42 2.76 -0.95
N GLU A 68 5.85 1.61 -0.45
CA GLU A 68 7.29 1.33 -0.26
C GLU A 68 8.02 1.14 -1.59
N ALA A 69 7.40 0.46 -2.56
CA ALA A 69 7.97 0.28 -3.90
C ALA A 69 8.23 1.63 -4.60
N LEU A 70 7.28 2.57 -4.49
CA LEU A 70 7.45 3.93 -5.03
C LEU A 70 8.64 4.65 -4.36
N LYS A 71 8.74 4.60 -3.02
CA LYS A 71 9.87 5.20 -2.29
C LYS A 71 11.22 4.61 -2.70
N ALA A 72 11.28 3.28 -2.88
CA ALA A 72 12.49 2.58 -3.31
C ALA A 72 12.92 3.00 -4.72
N MET A 73 11.96 3.16 -5.64
CA MET A 73 12.22 3.68 -6.98
C MET A 73 12.76 5.10 -6.94
N ASP A 74 12.11 6.01 -6.21
CA ASP A 74 12.56 7.41 -6.11
C ASP A 74 14.01 7.50 -5.61
N LYS A 75 14.37 6.67 -4.62
CA LYS A 75 15.75 6.59 -4.10
C LYS A 75 16.75 6.09 -5.15
N MET A 76 16.39 5.09 -5.95
CA MET A 76 17.25 4.59 -7.03
C MET A 76 17.44 5.63 -8.13
N TYR A 77 16.40 6.38 -8.51
CA TYR A 77 16.51 7.47 -9.48
C TYR A 77 17.41 8.61 -8.98
N LEU A 78 17.30 9.01 -7.71
CA LEU A 78 18.17 10.04 -7.12
C LEU A 78 19.62 9.57 -6.95
N SER A 79 19.84 8.28 -6.68
CA SER A 79 21.18 7.71 -6.47
C SER A 79 21.96 7.49 -7.76
N ASN A 80 21.31 7.51 -8.94
CA ASN A 80 21.95 7.26 -10.23
C ASN A 80 22.49 8.53 -10.93
N ASN A 81 22.51 9.68 -10.25
CA ASN A 81 23.10 10.89 -10.79
C ASN A 81 24.64 10.85 -10.60
N PRO A 82 25.47 10.80 -11.67
CA PRO A 82 26.94 10.77 -11.54
C PRO A 82 27.53 12.06 -10.97
N ASN A 83 26.71 13.10 -10.77
CA ASN A 83 27.15 14.44 -10.42
C ASN A 83 27.04 14.80 -8.93
N SER A 84 26.80 13.84 -8.03
CA SER A 84 26.93 14.10 -6.59
C SER A 84 28.39 13.97 -6.13
N HIS A 85 29.26 14.81 -6.67
CA HIS A 85 30.50 15.15 -6.01
C HIS A 85 30.18 16.21 -4.95
N THR A 86 30.33 15.86 -3.69
CA THR A 86 30.82 16.83 -2.71
C THR A 86 31.85 16.12 -1.85
N ASP A 87 33.03 16.69 -1.89
CA ASP A 87 34.27 16.27 -1.27
C ASP A 87 34.12 15.68 0.14
N ASN A 88 34.79 14.56 0.35
CA ASN A 88 35.58 14.43 1.57
C ASN A 88 36.95 13.86 1.21
N SER A 89 37.77 14.73 0.63
CA SER A 89 39.15 14.47 0.27
C SER A 89 40.03 14.40 1.53
N THR A 90 40.62 13.23 1.74
CA THR A 90 42.03 13.02 2.14
C THR A 90 42.53 13.45 3.53
N LYS A 91 42.97 12.42 4.27
CA LYS A 91 44.39 12.13 4.62
C LYS A 91 44.96 12.72 5.92
N SER A 92 45.17 11.82 6.88
CA SER A 92 46.41 11.58 7.67
C SER A 92 45.99 10.83 8.94
N GLY A 93 46.63 9.78 9.42
CA GLY A 93 47.89 9.12 9.10
C GLY A 93 48.10 8.09 10.22
N ASP A 94 48.71 6.96 9.85
CA ASP A 94 49.31 5.95 10.70
C ASP A 94 49.91 6.49 12.03
N LYS A 95 49.67 5.80 13.16
CA LYS A 95 50.71 5.35 14.12
C LYS A 95 50.16 4.69 15.39
N GLU A 96 50.52 3.41 15.51
CA GLU A 96 51.17 2.76 16.67
C GLU A 96 50.52 2.76 18.07
N GLU A 97 50.09 1.56 18.46
CA GLU A 97 50.63 0.77 19.58
C GLU A 97 51.24 1.50 20.80
N LYS A 98 50.59 1.40 21.98
CA LYS A 98 51.14 0.87 23.25
C LYS A 98 50.44 1.45 24.49
N HIS A 99 49.74 0.55 25.19
CA HIS A 99 49.95 0.21 26.60
C HIS A 99 50.59 1.29 27.50
N ARG A 100 49.83 1.88 28.42
CA ARG A 100 50.29 2.06 29.81
C ARG A 100 49.20 2.55 30.78
N LYS A 101 49.13 1.78 31.89
CA LYS A 101 48.74 2.09 33.27
C LYS A 101 47.29 2.44 33.57
#